data_AF-A0A0R1ULL0-F1
#
_entry.id   AF-A0A0R1ULL0-F1
#
_cell.length_a   1.000
_cell.length_b   1.000
_cell.length_c   1.000
_cell.angle_alpha   90.00
_cell.angle_beta   90.00
_cell.angle_gamma   90.00
#
_symmetry.space_group_name_H-M   'P 1'
#
loop_
_entity.id
_entity.type
_entity.pdbx_description
1 polymer ?
#
loop_
_entity_poly.entity_id
_entity_poly.type
_entity_poly.pdbx_seq_one_letter_code
_entity_poly.pdbx_strand_id
1 'polypeptide(L)'
;MFEELEKQFGEHVVYNGKSYWLTQEVYLDGEIDKTPYYQAAGIDEHGRECTIIWAIDQEYFGNGDQGDDCDWENPVEVIEL
;
A
#
# COMPACT_ATOMS: atom_id res chain seq x y z
N MET A 1 8.36 -11.64 16.36
CA MET A 1 8.06 -10.29 15.87
C MET A 1 7.65 -10.31 14.40
N PHE A 2 8.54 -10.54 13.43
CA PHE A 2 8.13 -10.71 12.01
C PHE A 2 7.04 -11.78 11.81
N GLU A 3 7.26 -12.99 12.35
CA GLU A 3 6.28 -14.08 12.26
C GLU A 3 4.93 -13.77 12.95
N GLU A 4 4.94 -12.88 13.95
CA GLU A 4 3.71 -12.47 14.64
C GLU A 4 2.93 -11.45 13.82
N LEU A 5 3.63 -10.51 13.17
CA LEU A 5 3.04 -9.53 12.26
C LEU A 5 2.46 -10.22 11.03
N GLU A 6 3.16 -11.17 10.43
CA GLU A 6 2.63 -11.95 9.30
C GLU A 6 1.40 -12.77 9.70
N LYS A 7 1.39 -13.35 10.90
CA LYS A 7 0.23 -14.07 11.41
C LYS A 7 -0.97 -13.14 11.68
N GLN A 8 -0.71 -11.90 12.06
CA GLN A 8 -1.75 -10.93 12.43
C GLN A 8 -2.31 -10.17 11.23
N PHE A 9 -1.46 -9.77 10.30
CA PHE A 9 -1.78 -8.86 9.19
C PHE A 9 -1.64 -9.50 7.81
N GLY A 10 -1.00 -10.66 7.71
CA GLY A 10 -0.80 -11.37 6.45
C GLY A 10 0.48 -10.94 5.73
N GLU A 11 0.40 -10.85 4.40
CA GLU A 11 1.52 -10.45 3.56
C GLU A 11 1.94 -9.00 3.82
N HIS A 12 3.20 -8.71 3.51
CA HIS A 12 3.82 -7.40 3.75
C HIS A 12 4.35 -6.83 2.44
N VAL A 13 4.44 -5.51 2.37
CA VAL A 13 5.07 -4.79 1.26
C VAL A 13 6.50 -4.42 1.63
N VAL A 14 7.39 -4.44 0.63
CA VAL A 14 8.79 -4.05 0.80
C VAL A 14 9.02 -2.71 0.10
N TYR A 15 9.49 -1.72 0.86
CA TYR A 15 9.83 -0.41 0.34
C TYR A 15 11.17 0.06 0.91
N ASN A 16 12.10 0.45 0.03
CA ASN A 16 13.46 0.85 0.41
C ASN A 16 14.18 -0.18 1.33
N GLY A 17 13.92 -1.47 1.13
CA GLY A 17 14.52 -2.56 1.90
C GLY A 17 13.94 -2.75 3.30
N LYS A 18 12.84 -2.06 3.65
CA LYS A 18 12.07 -2.24 4.89
C LYS A 18 10.74 -2.94 4.58
N SER A 19 10.30 -3.79 5.50
CA SER A 19 8.99 -4.46 5.43
C SER A 19 7.93 -3.68 6.19
N TYR A 20 6.74 -3.59 5.59
CA TYR A 20 5.57 -2.92 6.16
C TYR A 20 4.34 -3.82 6.05
N TRP A 21 3.59 -3.98 7.13
CA TRP A 21 2.37 -4.78 7.18
C TRP A 21 1.15 -3.88 7.16
N LEU A 22 0.19 -4.18 6.29
CA LEU A 22 -1.04 -3.40 6.17
C LEU A 22 -1.95 -3.68 7.36
N THR A 23 -2.42 -2.62 8.02
CA THR A 23 -3.36 -2.72 9.13
C THR A 23 -4.80 -2.45 8.70
N GLN A 24 -5.00 -2.03 7.45
CA GLN A 24 -6.29 -1.88 6.79
C GLN A 24 -6.20 -2.28 5.31
N GLU A 25 -7.36 -2.54 4.70
CA GLU A 25 -7.45 -2.75 3.26
C GLU A 25 -7.08 -1.48 2.48
N VAL A 26 -6.51 -1.68 1.30
CA VAL A 26 -6.17 -0.58 0.40
C VAL A 26 -7.43 0.06 -0.15
N TYR A 27 -7.48 1.38 -0.19
CA TYR A 27 -8.59 2.13 -0.77
C TYR A 27 -8.09 3.24 -1.69
N LEU A 28 -8.96 3.62 -2.62
CA LEU A 28 -8.75 4.73 -3.54
C LEU A 28 -8.86 6.06 -2.77
N ASP A 29 -7.84 6.89 -2.85
CA ASP A 29 -7.84 8.25 -2.33
C ASP A 29 -7.27 9.24 -3.37
N GLY A 30 -7.29 10.52 -3.02
CA GLY A 30 -6.95 11.61 -3.92
C GLY A 30 -8.14 12.09 -4.75
N GLU A 31 -7.94 13.22 -5.42
CA GLU A 31 -8.95 13.75 -6.33
C GLU A 31 -8.98 12.89 -7.61
N ILE A 32 -10.11 12.21 -7.84
CA ILE A 32 -10.34 11.32 -9.00
C ILE A 32 -10.04 12.05 -10.32
N ASP A 33 -10.36 13.34 -10.42
CA ASP A 33 -10.16 14.15 -11.63
C ASP A 33 -8.73 14.72 -11.78
N LYS A 34 -7.80 14.35 -10.90
CA LYS A 34 -6.40 14.80 -10.94
C LYS A 34 -5.44 13.62 -11.04
N THR A 35 -5.08 13.06 -9.90
CA THR A 35 -4.10 11.97 -9.74
C THR A 35 -4.57 11.17 -8.54
N PRO A 36 -5.60 10.32 -8.72
CA PRO A 36 -5.97 9.39 -7.67
C PRO A 36 -4.82 8.41 -7.42
N TYR A 37 -4.76 7.90 -6.20
CA TYR A 37 -3.78 6.92 -5.77
C TYR A 37 -4.43 5.94 -4.82
N TYR A 38 -3.84 4.77 -4.71
CA TYR A 38 -4.22 3.81 -3.68
C TYR A 38 -3.40 4.06 -2.43
N GLN A 39 -4.01 3.95 -1.25
CA GLN A 39 -3.27 3.98 0.00
C GLN A 39 -3.83 3.02 1.04
N ALA A 40 -2.97 2.66 1.99
CA ALA A 40 -3.34 1.91 3.18
C ALA A 40 -2.52 2.39 4.37
N ALA A 41 -3.05 2.15 5.57
CA ALA A 41 -2.29 2.29 6.80
C ALA A 41 -1.53 0.99 7.05
N GLY A 42 -0.35 1.11 7.62
CA GLY A 42 0.49 -0.03 7.96
C GLY A 42 1.35 0.25 9.17
N ILE A 43 2.13 -0.76 9.54
CA ILE A 43 3.15 -0.66 10.57
C ILE A 43 4.45 -1.32 10.08
N ASP A 44 5.59 -0.86 10.60
CA ASP A 44 6.88 -1.50 10.35
C ASP A 44 7.21 -2.62 11.36
N GLU A 45 8.40 -3.21 11.23
CA GLU A 45 8.87 -4.28 12.10
C GLU A 45 9.03 -3.87 13.58
N HIS A 46 9.01 -2.57 13.87
CA HIS A 46 9.10 -2.00 15.22
C HIS A 46 7.72 -1.53 15.74
N GLY A 47 6.65 -1.74 14.97
CA GLY A 47 5.29 -1.33 15.32
C GLY A 47 5.04 0.17 15.15
N ARG A 48 5.85 0.88 14.37
CA ARG A 48 5.64 2.30 14.05
C ARG A 48 4.65 2.43 12.92
N GLU A 49 3.68 3.32 13.07
CA GLU A 49 2.63 3.55 12.09
C GLU A 49 3.15 4.27 10.84
N CYS A 50 2.58 3.91 9.69
CA CYS A 50 2.89 4.54 8.42
C CYS A 50 1.68 4.54 7.48
N THR A 51 1.74 5.39 6.45
CA THR A 51 0.84 5.34 5.28
C THR A 51 1.64 4.90 4.07
N ILE A 52 1.15 3.89 3.35
CA ILE A 52 1.78 3.35 2.14
C ILE A 52 0.92 3.76 0.95
N ILE A 53 1.55 4.24 -0.12
CA ILE A 53 0.89 4.84 -1.28
C ILE A 53 1.36 4.13 -2.56
N TRP A 54 0.40 3.79 -3.42
CA TRP A 54 0.63 3.25 -4.76
C TRP A 54 0.06 4.20 -5.81
N ALA A 55 0.85 4.49 -6.83
CA ALA A 55 0.39 5.26 -7.97
C ALA A 55 -0.50 4.39 -8.86
N ILE A 56 -1.58 4.98 -9.34
CA ILE A 56 -2.48 4.33 -10.29
C ILE A 56 -1.92 4.44 -11.70
N ASP A 57 -1.88 3.31 -12.39
CA ASP A 57 -1.67 3.30 -13.83
C ASP A 57 -2.95 3.74 -14.54
N GLN A 58 -2.94 4.97 -15.03
CA GLN A 58 -4.08 5.60 -15.70
C GLN A 58 -4.46 4.89 -17.01
N GLU A 59 -3.58 4.09 -17.61
CA GLU A 59 -3.91 3.31 -18.81
C GLU A 59 -4.83 2.13 -18.48
N TYR A 60 -4.72 1.60 -17.26
CA TYR A 60 -5.48 0.43 -16.80
C TYR A 60 -6.65 0.81 -15.87
N PHE A 61 -6.58 1.98 -15.23
CA PHE A 61 -7.58 2.45 -14.30
C PHE A 61 -9.00 2.47 -14.88
N GLY A 62 -9.90 1.69 -14.26
CA GLY A 62 -11.31 1.65 -14.63
C GLY A 62 -11.63 0.70 -15.79
N ASN A 63 -10.67 -0.10 -16.26
CA ASN A 63 -10.91 -1.16 -17.26
C ASN A 63 -11.59 -2.42 -16.68
N GLY A 64 -11.87 -2.43 -15.37
CA GLY A 64 -12.76 -3.39 -14.70
C GLY A 64 -12.05 -4.42 -13.82
N ASP A 65 -10.71 -4.53 -13.89
CA ASP A 65 -9.92 -5.35 -12.97
C ASP A 65 -8.98 -4.46 -12.14
N GLN A 66 -9.26 -4.35 -10.85
CA GLN A 66 -8.47 -3.53 -9.93
C GLN A 66 -7.07 -4.11 -9.69
N GLY A 67 -6.86 -5.40 -9.98
CA GLY A 67 -5.55 -6.05 -9.87
C GLY A 67 -4.52 -5.43 -10.81
N ASP A 68 -4.97 -4.86 -11.93
CA ASP A 68 -4.12 -4.23 -12.94
C ASP A 68 -4.04 -2.69 -12.78
N ASP A 69 -4.79 -2.11 -11.84
CA ASP A 69 -4.84 -0.64 -11.67
C ASP A 69 -3.50 -0.07 -11.15
N CYS A 70 -2.66 -0.88 -10.50
CA CYS A 70 -1.32 -0.47 -10.08
C CYS A 70 -0.37 -1.66 -9.83
N ASP A 71 0.93 -1.34 -9.64
CA ASP A 71 1.95 -2.28 -9.21
C ASP A 71 1.88 -2.47 -7.69
N TRP A 72 1.01 -3.38 -7.24
CA TRP A 72 0.77 -3.66 -5.82
C TRP A 72 2.03 -4.09 -5.05
N GLU A 73 3.03 -4.68 -5.73
CA GLU A 73 4.28 -5.12 -5.12
C GLU A 73 5.27 -3.96 -4.90
N ASN A 74 5.15 -2.87 -5.66
CA ASN A 74 6.06 -1.73 -5.65
C ASN A 74 5.35 -0.41 -5.31
N PRO A 75 5.12 -0.11 -4.01
CA PRO A 75 4.58 1.18 -3.60
C PRO A 75 5.53 2.32 -4.00
N VAL A 76 4.95 3.49 -4.30
CA VAL A 76 5.70 4.68 -4.72
C VAL A 76 6.18 5.53 -3.54
N GLU A 77 5.50 5.42 -2.39
CA GLU A 77 5.83 6.20 -1.20
C GLU A 77 5.38 5.49 0.08
N VAL A 78 6.16 5.67 1.16
CA VAL A 78 5.78 5.32 2.53
C VAL A 78 6.09 6.51 3.45
N ILE A 79 5.07 6.97 4.17
CA ILE A 79 5.13 8.10 5.10
C ILE A 79 5.08 7.55 6.53
N GLU A 80 6.20 7.61 7.26
CA GLU A 80 6.28 7.26 8.69
C GLU A 80 5.64 8.39 9.53
N LEU A 81 4.79 8.04 10.52
CA LEU A 81 4.04 8.99 11.36
C LEU A 81 4.69 9.29 12.73
#